data_AF-A0A1S0TV70-F1
#
_entry.id   AF-A0A1S0TV70-F1
#
_cell.length_a   1.000
_cell.length_b   1.000
_cell.length_c   1.000
_cell.angle_alpha   90.00
_cell.angle_beta   90.00
_cell.angle_gamma   90.00
#
_symmetry.space_group_name_H-M   'P 1'
#
loop_
_entity.id
_entity.type
_entity.pdbx_description
1 polymer ?
#
loop_
_entity_poly.entity_id
_entity_poly.type
_entity_poly.pdbx_seq_one_letter_code
_entity_poly.pdbx_strand_id
1 'polypeptide(L)' 'NVYRVPPFGRPTHTVYEGIALLLSSDDQCLFVVDCNQRVMAAIAFTDIMNYILNSSDIHHEISAG' A
#
# COMPACT_ATOMS: atom_id res chain seq x y z
N ASN A 1 -0.23 -26.40 5.59
CA ASN A 1 -0.79 -25.05 5.36
C ASN A 1 -0.37 -24.19 6.54
N VAL A 2 0.66 -23.35 6.38
CA VAL A 2 1.16 -22.48 7.46
C VAL A 2 0.44 -21.15 7.32
N TYR A 3 -0.37 -20.77 8.31
CA TYR A 3 -1.02 -19.47 8.31
C TYR A 3 0.06 -18.40 8.55
N ARG A 4 0.38 -17.62 7.52
CA ARG A 4 1.29 -16.48 7.63
C ARG A 4 0.46 -15.25 7.99
N VAL A 5 0.95 -14.47 8.96
CA VAL A 5 0.32 -13.20 9.31
C VAL A 5 0.55 -12.24 8.14
N PRO A 6 -0.50 -11.66 7.54
CA PRO A 6 -0.33 -10.75 6.42
C PRO A 6 0.36 -9.46 6.87
N PRO A 7 1.03 -8.74 5.96
CA PRO A 7 1.66 -7.47 6.27
C PRO A 7 0.59 -6.42 6.58
N PHE A 8 0.89 -5.57 7.56
CA PHE A 8 0.02 -4.49 7.99
C PHE A 8 0.70 -3.13 7.85
N GLY A 9 0.04 -2.21 7.15
CA GLY A 9 0.40 -0.80 7.06
C GLY A 9 -0.40 0.06 8.04
N ARG A 10 0.03 1.30 8.21
CA ARG A 10 -0.69 2.33 9.00
C ARG A 10 -1.16 3.45 8.06
N PRO A 11 -2.30 4.11 8.34
CA PRO A 11 -2.76 5.25 7.54
C PRO A 11 -1.76 6.42 7.49
N THR A 12 -0.84 6.48 8.46
CA THR A 12 0.22 7.49 8.54
C THR A 12 1.46 7.13 7.72
N HIS A 13 1.55 5.90 7.18
CA HIS A 13 2.67 5.53 6.32
C HIS A 13 2.59 6.28 5.00
N THR A 14 3.75 6.70 4.53
CA THR A 14 3.94 7.17 3.16
C THR A 14 3.74 6.01 2.17
N VAL A 15 3.51 6.36 0.91
CA VAL A 15 3.42 5.36 -0.16
C VAL A 15 4.70 4.53 -0.25
N TYR A 16 5.88 5.14 -0.07
CA TYR A 16 7.16 4.44 -0.09
C TYR A 16 7.31 3.40 1.03
N GLU A 17 6.88 3.74 2.24
CA GLU A 17 6.85 2.79 3.37
C GLU A 17 5.88 1.64 3.10
N GLY A 18 4.73 1.91 2.49
CA GLY A 18 3.78 0.89 2.04
C GLY A 18 4.38 -0.07 1.00
N ILE A 19 5.09 0.47 0.00
CA ILE A 19 5.80 -0.32 -1.01
C ILE A 19 6.86 -1.21 -0.36
N ALA A 20 7.69 -0.64 0.53
CA ALA A 20 8.73 -1.39 1.21
C ALA A 20 8.16 -2.54 2.05
N LEU A 21 7.05 -2.31 2.77
CA LEU A 21 6.37 -3.34 3.54
C LEU A 21 5.89 -4.49 2.67
N LEU A 22 5.21 -4.19 1.55
CA LEU A 22 4.69 -5.23 0.65
C LEU A 22 5.82 -6.04 0.00
N LEU A 23 6.88 -5.37 -0.48
CA LEU A 23 8.02 -6.06 -1.09
C LEU A 23 8.77 -6.96 -0.10
N SER A 24 8.69 -6.68 1.20
CA SER A 24 9.36 -7.47 2.24
C SER A 24 8.58 -8.70 2.72
N SER A 25 7.29 -8.81 2.40
CA SER A 25 6.41 -9.83 2.99
C SER A 25 6.15 -11.07 2.13
N ASP A 26 6.65 -11.09 0.88
CA ASP A 26 6.29 -12.07 -0.18
C ASP A 26 4.77 -12.15 -0.47
N ASP A 27 3.96 -11.22 0.04
CA ASP A 27 2.51 -11.21 -0.14
C ASP A 27 2.08 -10.30 -1.30
N GLN A 28 0.89 -10.57 -1.84
CA GLN A 28 0.32 -9.78 -2.95
C GLN A 28 -0.50 -8.57 -2.47
N CYS A 29 -0.81 -8.49 -1.17
CA CYS A 29 -1.66 -7.45 -0.61
C CYS A 29 -1.09 -6.92 0.71
N LEU A 30 -1.19 -5.61 0.90
CA LEU A 30 -0.93 -4.92 2.16
C LEU A 30 -2.25 -4.44 2.76
N PHE A 31 -2.55 -4.82 3.99
CA PHE A 31 -3.74 -4.32 4.69
C PHE A 31 -3.39 -3.10 5.54
N VAL A 32 -4.09 -2.00 5.34
CA VAL A 32 -3.92 -0.80 6.17
C VAL A 32 -4.88 -0.89 7.36
N VAL A 33 -4.34 -0.78 8.58
CA VAL A 33 -5.11 -0.93 9.82
C VAL A 33 -5.02 0.29 10.72
N ASP A 34 -6.12 0.63 11.39
CA ASP A 34 -6.18 1.72 12.37
C ASP A 34 -5.47 1.38 13.69
N CYS A 35 -5.51 2.29 14.67
CA CYS A 35 -4.94 2.08 16.01
C CYS A 35 -5.62 0.94 16.79
N ASN A 36 -6.83 0.54 16.41
CA ASN A 36 -7.61 -0.55 17.01
C ASN A 36 -7.49 -1.87 16.21
N GLN A 37 -6.55 -1.97 15.26
CA GLN A 37 -6.37 -3.11 14.36
C GLN A 37 -7.56 -3.41 13.44
N ARG A 38 -8.42 -2.40 13.18
CA ARG A 38 -9.48 -2.53 12.18
C ARG A 38 -8.91 -2.27 10.79
N VAL A 39 -9.18 -3.18 9.86
CA VAL A 39 -8.82 -3.01 8.45
C VAL A 39 -9.61 -1.82 7.88
N MET A 40 -8.87 -0.84 7.36
CA MET A 40 -9.41 0.35 6.73
C MET A 40 -9.32 0.29 5.21
N ALA A 41 -8.27 -0.36 4.69
CA ALA A 41 -8.04 -0.51 3.26
C ALA A 41 -7.19 -1.75 2.95
N ALA A 42 -7.20 -2.17 1.70
CA ALA A 42 -6.28 -3.15 1.14
C ALA A 42 -5.62 -2.54 -0.09
N ILE A 43 -4.31 -2.74 -0.22
CA ILE A 43 -3.51 -2.27 -1.35
C ILE A 43 -2.94 -3.53 -2.01
N ALA A 44 -3.33 -3.80 -3.25
CA ALA A 44 -2.77 -4.89 -4.02
C ALA A 44 -1.43 -4.47 -4.65
N PHE A 45 -0.58 -5.45 -4.92
CA PHE A 45 0.66 -5.25 -5.66
C PHE A 45 0.42 -4.53 -7.00
N THR A 46 -0.67 -4.87 -7.69
CA THR A 46 -1.07 -4.21 -8.95
C THR A 46 -1.38 -2.73 -8.77
N ASP A 47 -1.94 -2.32 -7.63
CA ASP A 47 -2.24 -0.91 -7.35
C ASP A 47 -0.94 -0.11 -7.20
N ILE A 48 0.06 -0.70 -6.53
CA ILE A 48 1.40 -0.13 -6.40
C ILE A 48 2.10 -0.04 -7.75
N MET A 49 2.06 -1.10 -8.56
CA MET A 49 2.66 -1.09 -9.89
C MET A 49 1.98 -0.04 -10.78
N ASN A 50 0.65 0.09 -10.70
CA ASN A 50 -0.09 1.11 -11.41
C ASN A 50 0.29 2.52 -10.95
N TYR A 51 0.44 2.74 -9.63
CA TYR A 51 0.92 4.01 -9.08
C TYR A 51 2.32 4.35 -9.59
N ILE A 52 3.27 3.40 -9.57
CA ILE A 52 4.65 3.63 -10.04
C ILE A 52 4.66 3.98 -11.52
N LEU A 53 3.99 3.18 -12.35
CA LEU A 53 4.02 3.32 -13.81
C LEU A 53 3.32 4.59 -14.31
N ASN A 54 2.29 5.07 -13.59
CA ASN A 54 1.53 6.27 -13.97
C ASN A 54 1.82 7.48 -13.07
N SER A 55 2.86 7.41 -12.22
CA SER A 55 3.18 8.46 -11.26
C SER A 55 3.44 9.82 -11.91
N SER A 56 3.98 9.85 -13.13
CA SER A 56 4.19 11.08 -13.91
C SER A 56 2.89 11.83 -14.24
N ASP A 57 1.80 11.10 -14.46
CA ASP A 57 0.51 11.70 -14.82
C ASP A 57 -0.26 12.17 -13.57
N ILE A 58 -0.11 11.45 -12.45
CA ILE A 58 -0.74 11.77 -11.16
C ILE A 58 -0.21 13.09 -10.58
N HIS A 59 1.07 13.42 -10.81
CA HIS A 59 1.65 14.70 -10.36
C HIS A 59 1.08 15.93 -11.10
N HIS A 60 0.54 15.76 -12.31
CA HIS A 60 -0.09 16.84 -13.06
C HIS A 60 -1.51 17.18 -12.57
N GLU A 61 -2.30 16.20 -12.11
CA GLU A 61 -3.65 16.46 -11.61
C GLU A 61 -3.66 17.15 -10.24
N ILE A 62 -2.69 16.86 -9.36
CA ILE A 62 -2.63 17.46 -8.01
C ILE A 62 -2.20 18.94 -8.05
N SER A 63 -1.48 19.38 -9.09
CA SER A 63 -1.06 20.79 -9.24
C SER A 63 -2.10 21.69 -9.92
N ALA A 64 -3.20 21.14 -10.42
CA ALA A 64 -4.24 21.88 -11.13
C ALA A 64 -5.53 22.11 -10.30
N GLY A 65 -5.49 21.82 -8.99
CA GLY A 65 -6.60 22.02 -8.04
C GLY A 65 -6.43 23.23 -7.16
#